data_AF-A0A5K1ADL3-F1
#
_entry.id   AF-A0A5K1ADL3-F1
#
_cell.length_a   1.000
_cell.length_b   1.000
_cell.length_c   1.000
_cell.angle_alpha   90.00
_cell.angle_beta   90.00
_cell.angle_gamma   90.00
#
_symmetry.space_group_name_H-M   'P 1'
#
loop_
_entity.id
_entity.type
_entity.pdbx_description
1 polymer ?
#
loop_
_entity_poly.entity_id
_entity_poly.type
_entity_poly.pdbx_seq_one_letter_code
_entity_poly.pdbx_strand_id
1 'polypeptide(L)'
;VADLVHPLRELSHTDSNVAYHLWVLVFPIVWVTLQKDEQVALAKPMISLLSKDYHRKQQEKRPNVVQALLEGLHLSHPQPRMPSELIKFLGKTYNAWHISLTLLESHVMLFMNETRCAEALAELYRLLNEEDMRCGLWKKRSITSETRAGLSLVQHGYWQRAQNLFYQAMSKATQGTYNNTIPKAEMCLWEEQWISCARQLSQWDVLVDFGRSVDNYEILLDSLWKVSDWAYMKEHVFPKAQVEETTKYRLVQAYFALHEGNTNGVEEAESKVGQGVDLALQHWWQLPEMSIQSRTPLLQQFQQLVEVQESARVMLDIKNGSKQLSGGPVSGVHAGYMELKDILETWRLRTPNEWDNLTVWYDLLQWRNEVYNTVIDAFKDFGPTNPQLHHLGYRDKAWSVNKLAHIARKQGLHDVCVTILDKMYGHSTMEVQ
;
A
#
# COMPACT_ATOMS: atom_id res chain seq x y z
N VAL A 1 29.14 -41.69 -14.46
CA VAL A 1 28.87 -40.65 -13.41
C VAL A 1 29.79 -39.45 -13.61
N ALA A 2 31.11 -39.64 -13.67
CA ALA A 2 32.06 -38.53 -13.90
C ALA A 2 31.75 -37.71 -15.16
N ASP A 3 31.41 -38.38 -16.26
CA ASP A 3 31.10 -37.74 -17.56
C ASP A 3 29.82 -36.90 -17.56
N LEU A 4 28.99 -37.00 -16.51
CA LEU A 4 27.81 -36.16 -16.31
C LEU A 4 28.05 -35.06 -15.28
N VAL A 5 28.67 -35.41 -14.15
CA VAL A 5 28.89 -34.47 -13.03
C VAL A 5 29.89 -33.38 -13.41
N HIS A 6 30.94 -33.70 -14.16
CA HIS A 6 31.96 -32.72 -14.53
C HIS A 6 31.40 -31.62 -15.47
N PRO A 7 30.71 -31.95 -16.58
CA PRO A 7 30.05 -30.92 -17.40
C PRO A 7 29.01 -30.09 -16.64
N LEU A 8 28.20 -30.72 -15.77
CA LEU A 8 27.20 -30.00 -14.96
C LEU A 8 27.84 -28.99 -14.00
N ARG A 9 29.01 -29.32 -13.44
CA ARG A 9 29.76 -28.38 -12.61
C ARG A 9 30.25 -27.18 -13.43
N GLU A 10 30.81 -27.42 -14.61
CA GLU A 10 31.26 -26.32 -15.49
C GLU A 10 30.08 -25.45 -15.95
N LEU A 11 28.93 -26.05 -16.26
CA LEU A 11 27.70 -25.31 -16.58
C LEU A 11 27.20 -24.46 -15.40
N SER A 12 27.32 -24.96 -14.17
CA SER A 12 26.93 -24.22 -12.97
C SER A 12 27.75 -22.94 -12.72
N HIS A 13 28.96 -22.86 -13.27
CA HIS A 13 29.78 -21.64 -13.23
C HIS A 13 29.29 -20.57 -14.22
N THR A 14 28.53 -20.95 -15.24
CA THR A 14 28.02 -20.05 -16.29
C THR A 14 26.57 -19.65 -16.05
N ASP A 15 25.71 -20.59 -15.64
CA ASP A 15 24.29 -20.36 -15.41
C ASP A 15 23.91 -20.61 -13.94
N SER A 16 23.44 -19.55 -13.28
CA SER A 16 23.00 -19.60 -11.88
C SER A 16 21.78 -20.50 -11.67
N ASN A 17 20.94 -20.70 -12.70
CA ASN A 17 19.80 -21.62 -12.62
C ASN A 17 20.27 -23.07 -12.55
N VAL A 18 21.36 -23.43 -13.24
CA VAL A 18 21.94 -24.77 -13.14
C VAL A 18 22.45 -25.03 -11.72
N ALA A 19 23.19 -24.07 -11.15
CA ALA A 19 23.65 -24.18 -9.76
C ALA A 19 22.48 -24.32 -8.76
N TYR A 20 21.43 -23.52 -8.97
CA TYR A 20 20.19 -23.56 -8.18
C TYR A 20 19.52 -24.94 -8.24
N HIS A 21 19.21 -25.43 -9.45
CA HIS A 21 18.51 -26.70 -9.62
C HIS A 21 19.33 -27.90 -9.15
N LEU A 22 20.66 -27.87 -9.36
CA LEU A 22 21.55 -28.90 -8.84
C LEU A 22 21.47 -28.98 -7.32
N TRP A 23 21.49 -27.83 -6.62
CA TRP A 23 21.36 -27.80 -5.16
C TRP A 23 20.01 -28.35 -4.71
N VAL A 24 18.91 -27.84 -5.28
CA VAL A 24 17.54 -28.21 -4.90
C VAL A 24 17.29 -29.71 -5.13
N LEU A 25 17.91 -30.31 -6.15
CA LEU A 25 17.83 -31.75 -6.41
C LEU A 25 18.71 -32.57 -5.46
N VAL A 26 19.97 -32.20 -5.28
CA VAL A 26 20.97 -33.04 -4.60
C VAL A 26 20.86 -32.94 -3.09
N PHE A 27 20.59 -31.76 -2.53
CA PHE A 27 20.57 -31.54 -1.09
C PHE A 27 19.55 -32.44 -0.36
N PRO A 28 18.28 -32.58 -0.81
CA PRO A 28 17.32 -33.50 -0.18
C PRO A 28 17.77 -34.96 -0.20
N ILE A 29 18.43 -35.39 -1.28
CA ILE A 29 18.96 -36.76 -1.40
C ILE A 29 20.05 -37.00 -0.34
N VAL A 30 20.98 -36.05 -0.20
CA VAL A 30 22.03 -36.13 0.82
C VAL A 30 21.42 -36.05 2.22
N TRP A 31 20.42 -35.21 2.44
CA TRP A 31 19.76 -35.04 3.74
C TRP A 31 19.20 -36.35 4.30
N VAL A 32 18.57 -37.17 3.45
CA VAL A 32 17.99 -38.47 3.84
C VAL A 32 19.06 -39.48 4.24
N THR A 33 20.29 -39.34 3.75
CA THR A 33 21.41 -40.23 4.11
C THR A 33 21.97 -39.97 5.50
N LEU A 34 21.70 -38.81 6.08
CA LEU A 34 22.15 -38.43 7.42
C LEU A 34 21.37 -39.15 8.50
N GLN A 35 22.06 -39.50 9.60
CA GLN A 35 21.40 -40.04 10.78
C GLN A 35 20.56 -38.96 11.47
N LYS A 36 19.56 -39.39 12.24
CA LYS A 36 18.64 -38.46 12.93
C LYS A 36 19.37 -37.45 13.81
N ASP A 37 20.40 -37.87 14.53
CA ASP A 37 21.18 -36.98 15.40
C ASP A 37 21.98 -35.94 14.60
N GLU A 38 22.47 -36.31 13.41
CA GLU A 38 23.16 -35.40 12.48
C GLU A 38 22.19 -34.39 11.88
N GLN A 39 20.99 -34.83 11.47
CA GLN A 39 19.92 -33.96 10.98
C GLN A 39 19.52 -32.92 12.04
N VAL A 40 19.37 -33.34 13.31
CA VAL A 40 19.08 -32.44 14.42
C VAL A 40 20.25 -31.49 14.69
N ALA A 41 21.49 -31.98 14.65
CA ALA A 41 22.69 -31.17 14.86
C ALA A 41 22.89 -30.10 13.77
N LEU A 42 22.49 -30.38 12.52
CA LEU A 42 22.60 -29.44 11.39
C LEU A 42 21.56 -28.33 11.38
N ALA A 43 20.42 -28.49 12.05
CA ALA A 43 19.37 -27.47 12.07
C ALA A 43 19.89 -26.10 12.56
N LYS A 44 20.64 -26.07 13.67
CA LYS A 44 21.15 -24.81 14.25
C LYS A 44 22.20 -24.11 13.37
N PRO A 45 23.22 -24.81 12.81
CA PRO A 45 24.11 -24.24 11.80
C PRO A 45 23.38 -23.69 10.57
N MET A 46 22.36 -24.38 10.06
CA MET A 46 21.61 -23.91 8.89
C MET A 46 20.80 -22.64 9.18
N ILE A 47 20.16 -22.56 10.35
CA ILE A 47 19.50 -21.33 10.82
C ILE A 47 20.52 -20.19 10.92
N SER A 48 21.70 -20.46 11.51
CA SER A 48 22.78 -19.48 11.64
C SER A 48 23.29 -18.97 10.29
N LEU A 49 23.41 -19.87 9.30
CA LEU A 49 23.80 -19.55 7.92
C LEU A 49 22.78 -18.61 7.28
N LEU A 50 21.50 -18.99 7.26
CA LEU A 50 20.43 -18.21 6.64
C LEU A 50 20.23 -16.83 7.30
N SER A 51 20.66 -16.68 8.56
CA SER A 51 20.53 -15.44 9.31
C SER A 51 21.71 -14.47 9.10
N LYS A 52 22.66 -14.76 8.21
CA LYS A 52 23.83 -13.90 7.99
C LYS A 52 23.54 -12.68 7.13
N ASP A 53 24.02 -11.52 7.58
CA ASP A 53 23.80 -10.23 6.92
C ASP A 53 24.42 -10.11 5.53
N TYR A 54 25.47 -10.90 5.23
CA TYR A 54 26.12 -10.86 3.92
C TYR A 54 25.20 -11.32 2.78
N HIS A 55 24.10 -12.02 3.09
CA HIS A 55 23.09 -12.36 2.10
C HIS A 55 22.42 -11.12 1.50
N ARG A 56 22.45 -9.96 2.14
CA ARG A 56 21.91 -8.71 1.60
C ARG A 56 22.52 -8.33 0.24
N LYS A 57 23.78 -8.70 -0.01
CA LYS A 57 24.48 -8.42 -1.29
C LYS A 57 23.86 -9.10 -2.51
N GLN A 58 23.08 -10.15 -2.30
CA GLN A 58 22.41 -10.92 -3.37
C GLN A 58 20.89 -10.72 -3.36
N GLN A 59 20.37 -9.76 -2.58
CA GLN A 59 18.94 -9.53 -2.41
C GLN A 59 18.21 -9.26 -3.74
N GLU A 60 18.90 -8.60 -4.68
CA GLU A 60 18.34 -8.24 -5.99
C GLU A 60 18.50 -9.35 -7.05
N LYS A 61 19.28 -10.41 -6.77
CA LYS A 61 19.56 -11.48 -7.73
C LYS A 61 18.46 -12.54 -7.74
N ARG A 62 18.17 -13.07 -8.92
CA ARG A 62 17.23 -14.17 -9.16
C ARG A 62 17.89 -15.17 -10.14
N PRO A 63 18.06 -16.44 -9.77
CA PRO A 63 17.93 -16.98 -8.42
C PRO A 63 19.02 -16.43 -7.47
N ASN A 64 18.76 -16.46 -6.16
CA ASN A 64 19.77 -16.19 -5.13
C ASN A 64 20.01 -17.42 -4.22
N VAL A 65 21.10 -17.40 -3.47
CA VAL A 65 21.50 -18.52 -2.60
C VAL A 65 20.47 -18.78 -1.51
N VAL A 66 19.77 -17.77 -1.00
CA VAL A 66 18.74 -17.97 0.03
C VAL A 66 17.58 -18.77 -0.53
N GLN A 67 17.11 -18.45 -1.75
CA GLN A 67 16.07 -19.22 -2.43
C GLN A 67 16.49 -20.69 -2.60
N ALA A 68 17.72 -20.95 -3.07
CA ALA A 68 18.24 -22.31 -3.25
C ALA A 68 18.29 -23.08 -1.92
N LEU A 69 18.89 -22.49 -0.89
CA LEU A 69 19.02 -23.10 0.43
C LEU A 69 17.65 -23.40 1.05
N LEU A 70 16.71 -22.46 0.95
CA LEU A 70 15.38 -22.59 1.53
C LEU A 70 14.53 -23.61 0.78
N GLU A 71 14.60 -23.67 -0.55
CA GLU A 71 13.89 -24.70 -1.33
C GLU A 71 14.47 -26.09 -1.08
N GLY A 72 15.79 -26.24 -1.05
CA GLY A 72 16.43 -27.51 -0.69
C GLY A 72 15.97 -28.00 0.69
N LEU A 73 15.90 -27.10 1.68
CA LEU A 73 15.35 -27.39 3.00
C LEU A 73 13.87 -27.79 2.97
N HIS A 74 13.08 -27.11 2.16
CA HIS A 74 11.65 -27.36 2.02
C HIS A 74 11.36 -28.77 1.48
N LEU A 75 12.15 -29.24 0.51
CA LEU A 75 12.00 -30.55 -0.11
C LEU A 75 12.61 -31.71 0.69
N SER A 76 13.42 -31.43 1.72
CA SER A 76 14.04 -32.43 2.57
C SER A 76 13.03 -33.13 3.50
N HIS A 77 13.19 -34.46 3.66
CA HIS A 77 12.36 -35.28 4.54
C HIS A 77 13.22 -36.14 5.50
N PRO A 78 12.99 -36.13 6.82
CA PRO A 78 12.07 -35.25 7.54
C PRO A 78 12.45 -33.77 7.41
N GLN A 79 11.45 -32.90 7.31
CA GLN A 79 11.65 -31.47 7.06
C GLN A 79 12.36 -30.80 8.25
N PRO A 80 13.47 -30.06 8.02
CA PRO A 80 14.20 -29.41 9.10
C PRO A 80 13.38 -28.28 9.73
N ARG A 81 13.28 -28.29 11.06
CA ARG A 81 12.51 -27.27 11.78
C ARG A 81 13.24 -25.93 11.77
N MET A 82 12.59 -24.90 11.24
CA MET A 82 13.08 -23.52 11.24
C MET A 82 12.11 -22.57 11.97
N PRO A 83 12.62 -21.50 12.62
CA PRO A 83 11.76 -20.48 13.23
C PRO A 83 10.87 -19.78 12.18
N SER A 84 9.58 -19.60 12.50
CA SER A 84 8.61 -18.96 11.59
C SER A 84 9.00 -17.52 11.22
N GLU A 85 9.55 -16.78 12.18
CA GLU A 85 10.05 -15.41 11.97
C GLU A 85 11.16 -15.35 10.93
N LEU A 86 12.07 -16.34 10.94
CA LEU A 86 13.13 -16.43 9.94
C LEU A 86 12.54 -16.76 8.57
N ILE A 87 11.64 -17.74 8.47
CA ILE A 87 10.99 -18.11 7.20
C ILE A 87 10.25 -16.91 6.59
N LYS A 88 9.52 -16.15 7.40
CA LYS A 88 8.86 -14.89 6.99
C LYS A 88 9.87 -13.87 6.46
N PHE A 89 10.93 -13.61 7.22
CA PHE A 89 11.98 -12.67 6.82
C PHE A 89 12.63 -13.08 5.49
N LEU A 90 13.02 -14.34 5.34
CA LEU A 90 13.66 -14.82 4.12
C LEU A 90 12.72 -14.73 2.91
N GLY A 91 11.44 -15.06 3.12
CA GLY A 91 10.39 -14.97 2.10
C GLY A 91 10.27 -13.58 1.52
N LYS A 92 10.04 -12.57 2.39
CA LYS A 92 9.83 -11.19 1.95
C LYS A 92 11.09 -10.48 1.46
N THR A 93 12.25 -10.78 2.06
CA THR A 93 13.49 -10.07 1.76
C THR A 93 14.17 -10.61 0.49
N TYR A 94 14.17 -11.94 0.29
CA TYR A 94 14.89 -12.60 -0.81
C TYR A 94 13.98 -13.15 -1.90
N ASN A 95 12.71 -12.73 -1.93
CA ASN A 95 11.69 -13.17 -2.89
C ASN A 95 11.54 -14.70 -2.92
N ALA A 96 11.50 -15.30 -1.73
CA ALA A 96 11.26 -16.73 -1.52
C ALA A 96 9.82 -16.98 -1.07
N TRP A 97 8.87 -16.15 -1.51
CA TRP A 97 7.49 -16.10 -1.04
C TRP A 97 6.79 -17.46 -1.06
N HIS A 98 6.75 -18.14 -2.20
CA HIS A 98 6.03 -19.40 -2.34
C HIS A 98 6.64 -20.53 -1.49
N ILE A 99 7.98 -20.55 -1.36
CA ILE A 99 8.68 -21.52 -0.51
C ILE A 99 8.32 -21.25 0.96
N SER A 100 8.39 -19.99 1.39
CA SER A 100 8.07 -19.57 2.75
C SER A 100 6.59 -19.81 3.11
N LEU A 101 5.67 -19.52 2.20
CA LEU A 101 4.24 -19.79 2.39
C LEU A 101 3.99 -21.28 2.59
N THR A 102 4.50 -22.13 1.69
CA THR A 102 4.29 -23.58 1.77
C THR A 102 4.86 -24.18 3.07
N LEU A 103 6.04 -23.71 3.49
CA LEU A 103 6.65 -24.08 4.77
C LEU A 103 5.76 -23.67 5.95
N LEU A 104 5.31 -22.42 5.99
CA LEU A 104 4.51 -21.90 7.09
C LEU A 104 3.10 -22.52 7.13
N GLU A 105 2.47 -22.76 5.99
CA GLU A 105 1.17 -23.45 5.89
C GLU A 105 1.27 -24.88 6.46
N SER A 106 2.32 -25.61 6.07
CA SER A 106 2.61 -26.94 6.60
C SER A 106 2.84 -26.90 8.11
N HIS A 107 3.64 -25.94 8.59
CA HIS A 107 3.90 -25.76 10.01
C HIS A 107 2.65 -25.39 10.82
N VAL A 108 1.75 -24.54 10.30
CA VAL A 108 0.50 -24.18 10.98
C VAL A 108 -0.41 -25.40 11.15
N MET A 109 -0.44 -26.32 10.18
CA MET A 109 -1.21 -27.56 10.28
C MET A 109 -0.60 -28.57 11.26
N LEU A 110 0.74 -28.66 11.30
CA LEU A 110 1.45 -29.58 12.20
C LEU A 110 1.52 -29.07 13.65
N PHE A 111 1.66 -27.76 13.85
CA PHE A 111 1.86 -27.12 15.14
C PHE A 111 0.69 -26.19 15.48
N MET A 112 -0.52 -26.75 15.55
CA MET A 112 -1.75 -25.99 15.78
C MET A 112 -1.73 -25.13 17.05
N ASN A 113 -0.90 -25.44 18.06
CA ASN A 113 -0.82 -24.66 19.29
C ASN A 113 0.20 -23.49 19.20
N GLU A 114 0.99 -23.39 18.13
CA GLU A 114 2.01 -22.34 17.97
C GLU A 114 1.44 -21.13 17.23
N THR A 115 1.12 -20.06 17.98
CA THR A 115 0.51 -18.83 17.41
C THR A 115 1.47 -18.08 16.49
N ARG A 116 2.76 -18.01 16.84
CA ARG A 116 3.80 -17.29 16.07
C ARG A 116 3.92 -17.75 14.62
N CYS A 117 3.62 -19.02 14.34
CA CYS A 117 3.65 -19.53 12.97
C CYS A 117 2.47 -18.99 12.15
N ALA A 118 1.28 -18.95 12.75
CA ALA A 118 0.09 -18.39 12.11
C ALA A 118 0.20 -16.86 11.95
N GLU A 119 0.77 -16.17 12.93
CA GLU A 119 1.06 -14.73 12.85
C GLU A 119 2.03 -14.41 11.70
N ALA A 120 3.11 -15.21 11.57
CA ALA A 120 4.06 -15.06 10.48
C ALA A 120 3.42 -15.32 9.09
N LEU A 121 2.55 -16.33 8.98
CA LEU A 121 1.82 -16.64 7.76
C LEU A 121 0.79 -15.55 7.41
N ALA A 122 0.04 -15.06 8.40
CA ALA A 122 -0.95 -13.99 8.23
C ALA A 122 -0.30 -12.71 7.71
N GLU A 123 0.92 -12.41 8.15
CA GLU A 123 1.69 -11.26 7.67
C GLU A 123 2.16 -11.44 6.22
N LEU A 124 2.60 -12.64 5.81
CA LEU A 124 2.94 -12.88 4.41
C LEU A 124 1.73 -12.75 3.49
N TYR A 125 0.56 -13.28 3.89
CA TYR A 125 -0.68 -13.07 3.12
C TYR A 125 -1.05 -11.58 3.02
N ARG A 126 -0.90 -10.81 4.11
CA ARG A 126 -1.13 -9.36 4.11
C ARG A 126 -0.21 -8.64 3.11
N LEU A 127 1.08 -8.95 3.13
CA LEU A 127 2.07 -8.32 2.24
C LEU A 127 1.84 -8.67 0.76
N LEU A 128 1.26 -9.85 0.48
CA LEU A 128 0.89 -10.27 -0.86
C LEU A 128 -0.52 -9.83 -1.29
N ASN A 129 -1.23 -9.10 -0.44
CA ASN A 129 -2.61 -8.67 -0.66
C ASN A 129 -3.59 -9.86 -0.84
N GLU A 130 -3.33 -10.98 -0.17
CA GLU A 130 -4.14 -12.21 -0.18
C GLU A 130 -5.12 -12.23 1.02
N GLU A 131 -6.03 -11.25 1.06
CA GLU A 131 -6.88 -10.99 2.21
C GLU A 131 -7.87 -12.13 2.53
N ASP A 132 -8.32 -12.90 1.53
CA ASP A 132 -9.21 -14.05 1.76
C ASP A 132 -8.52 -15.18 2.54
N MET A 133 -7.28 -15.49 2.16
CA MET A 133 -6.45 -16.48 2.85
C MET A 133 -6.14 -16.02 4.27
N ARG A 134 -5.81 -14.73 4.42
CA ARG A 134 -5.59 -14.09 5.73
C ARG A 134 -6.82 -14.14 6.61
N CYS A 135 -8.00 -13.80 6.10
CA CYS A 135 -9.27 -13.87 6.81
C CYS A 135 -9.60 -15.30 7.23
N GLY A 136 -9.42 -16.28 6.34
CA GLY A 136 -9.62 -17.70 6.62
C GLY A 136 -8.74 -18.18 7.78
N LEU A 137 -7.45 -17.83 7.74
CA LEU A 137 -6.49 -18.15 8.79
C LEU A 137 -6.91 -17.56 10.14
N TRP A 138 -7.22 -16.26 10.20
CA TRP A 138 -7.64 -15.61 11.44
C TRP A 138 -8.93 -16.20 11.99
N LYS A 139 -9.95 -16.44 11.15
CA LYS A 139 -11.22 -17.03 11.60
C LYS A 139 -11.06 -18.43 12.19
N LYS A 140 -10.08 -19.21 11.71
CA LYS A 140 -9.74 -20.53 12.24
C LYS A 140 -8.96 -20.48 13.55
N ARG A 141 -8.20 -19.40 13.79
CA ARG A 141 -7.25 -19.28 14.92
C ARG A 141 -7.74 -18.37 16.04
N SER A 142 -8.68 -17.47 15.77
CA SER A 142 -9.21 -16.51 16.73
C SER A 142 -9.98 -17.20 17.85
N ILE A 143 -9.88 -16.67 19.07
CA ILE A 143 -10.62 -17.18 20.22
C ILE A 143 -12.05 -16.65 20.19
N THR A 144 -12.23 -15.34 19.98
CA THR A 144 -13.52 -14.68 20.16
C THR A 144 -14.47 -14.90 18.99
N SER A 145 -15.77 -14.94 19.29
CA SER A 145 -16.84 -14.90 18.29
C SER A 145 -16.86 -13.58 17.54
N GLU A 146 -16.53 -12.50 18.23
CA GLU A 146 -16.47 -11.13 17.73
C GLU A 146 -15.47 -11.02 16.58
N THR A 147 -14.26 -11.60 16.71
CA THR A 147 -13.29 -11.67 15.60
C THR A 147 -13.87 -12.39 14.39
N ARG A 148 -14.47 -13.58 14.59
CA ARG A 148 -15.01 -14.38 13.48
C ARG A 148 -16.15 -13.67 12.74
N ALA A 149 -17.05 -13.04 13.50
CA ALA A 149 -18.16 -12.27 12.95
C ALA A 149 -17.67 -10.97 12.28
N GLY A 150 -16.75 -10.25 12.91
CA GLY A 150 -16.18 -9.00 12.39
C GLY A 150 -15.45 -9.19 11.07
N LEU A 151 -14.58 -10.20 10.98
CA LEU A 151 -13.90 -10.54 9.72
C LEU A 151 -14.89 -10.98 8.64
N SER A 152 -15.96 -11.68 9.01
CA SER A 152 -17.00 -12.04 8.02
C SER A 152 -17.73 -10.80 7.51
N LEU A 153 -18.01 -9.82 8.36
CA LEU A 153 -18.60 -8.54 7.96
C LEU A 153 -17.66 -7.75 7.03
N VAL A 154 -16.35 -7.72 7.34
CA VAL A 154 -15.30 -7.12 6.50
C VAL A 154 -15.28 -7.75 5.11
N GLN A 155 -15.23 -9.08 5.01
CA GLN A 155 -15.21 -9.78 3.71
C GLN A 155 -16.43 -9.46 2.82
N HIS A 156 -17.57 -9.11 3.42
CA HIS A 156 -18.79 -8.74 2.68
C HIS A 156 -18.96 -7.23 2.50
N GLY A 157 -17.99 -6.41 2.94
CA GLY A 157 -18.04 -4.95 2.82
C GLY A 157 -18.99 -4.25 3.80
N TYR A 158 -19.45 -4.92 4.86
CA TYR A 158 -20.29 -4.31 5.91
C TYR A 158 -19.45 -3.52 6.92
N TRP A 159 -18.71 -2.52 6.45
CA TRP A 159 -17.68 -1.79 7.20
C TRP A 159 -18.18 -1.18 8.51
N GLN A 160 -19.35 -0.51 8.51
CA GLN A 160 -19.88 0.13 9.73
C GLN A 160 -20.21 -0.88 10.82
N ARG A 161 -20.79 -2.03 10.45
CA ARG A 161 -21.13 -3.10 11.40
C ARG A 161 -19.86 -3.76 11.94
N ALA A 162 -18.88 -4.00 11.07
CA ALA A 162 -17.59 -4.55 11.46
C ALA A 162 -16.85 -3.62 12.43
N GLN A 163 -16.77 -2.32 12.10
CA GLN A 163 -16.14 -1.29 12.93
C GLN A 163 -16.76 -1.25 14.34
N ASN A 164 -18.10 -1.21 14.43
CA ASN A 164 -18.79 -1.21 15.71
C ASN A 164 -18.48 -2.47 16.53
N LEU A 165 -18.41 -3.63 15.88
CA LEU A 165 -18.12 -4.90 16.54
C LEU A 165 -16.67 -4.96 17.08
N PHE A 166 -15.69 -4.52 16.29
CA PHE A 166 -14.31 -4.45 16.73
C PHE A 166 -14.12 -3.44 17.88
N TYR A 167 -14.79 -2.29 17.82
CA TYR A 167 -14.78 -1.31 18.91
C TYR A 167 -15.36 -1.90 20.21
N GLN A 168 -16.50 -2.59 20.12
CA GLN A 168 -17.10 -3.29 21.26
C GLN A 168 -16.16 -4.36 21.83
N ALA A 169 -15.49 -5.13 20.97
CA ALA A 169 -14.53 -6.13 21.40
C ALA A 169 -13.34 -5.50 22.15
N MET A 170 -12.77 -4.42 21.62
CA MET A 170 -11.71 -3.66 22.29
C MET A 170 -12.17 -3.10 23.64
N SER A 171 -13.36 -2.50 23.70
CA SER A 171 -13.93 -1.93 24.93
C SER A 171 -14.13 -2.99 26.03
N LYS A 172 -14.72 -4.15 25.68
CA LYS A 172 -14.86 -5.30 26.59
C LYS A 172 -13.51 -5.79 27.12
N ALA A 173 -12.49 -5.76 26.27
CA ALA A 173 -11.16 -6.19 26.67
C ALA A 173 -10.51 -5.24 27.68
N THR A 174 -10.62 -3.92 27.46
CA THR A 174 -10.16 -2.90 28.41
C THR A 174 -10.91 -2.96 29.74
N GLN A 175 -12.19 -3.34 29.72
CA GLN A 175 -13.01 -3.56 30.92
C GLN A 175 -12.70 -4.89 31.65
N GLY A 176 -11.77 -5.71 31.14
CA GLY A 176 -11.39 -6.97 31.75
C GLY A 176 -12.38 -8.12 31.53
N THR A 177 -13.39 -7.97 30.65
CA THR A 177 -14.43 -8.98 30.42
C THR A 177 -13.86 -10.34 29.98
N TYR A 178 -12.71 -10.34 29.28
CA TYR A 178 -12.10 -11.57 28.77
C TYR A 178 -11.05 -12.22 29.71
N ASN A 179 -10.86 -11.73 30.95
CA ASN A 179 -9.95 -12.32 31.93
C ASN A 179 -8.53 -12.63 31.40
N ASN A 180 -7.95 -11.76 30.56
CA ASN A 180 -6.64 -11.93 29.91
C ASN A 180 -6.47 -13.23 29.08
N THR A 181 -7.56 -13.84 28.63
CA THR A 181 -7.50 -15.05 27.78
C THR A 181 -7.22 -14.75 26.31
N ILE A 182 -7.39 -13.50 25.88
CA ILE A 182 -7.25 -13.10 24.47
C ILE A 182 -5.78 -12.80 24.15
N PRO A 183 -5.21 -13.42 23.10
CA PRO A 183 -3.86 -13.13 22.66
C PRO A 183 -3.73 -11.67 22.22
N LYS A 184 -2.60 -11.04 22.54
CA LYS A 184 -2.29 -9.68 22.08
C LYS A 184 -2.43 -9.52 20.56
N ALA A 185 -2.05 -10.55 19.79
CA ALA A 185 -2.17 -10.54 18.33
C ALA A 185 -3.64 -10.39 17.85
N GLU A 186 -4.60 -11.00 18.54
CA GLU A 186 -6.03 -10.85 18.21
C GLU A 186 -6.55 -9.45 18.59
N MET A 187 -6.03 -8.84 19.67
CA MET A 187 -6.35 -7.45 20.02
C MET A 187 -5.80 -6.47 19.00
N CYS A 188 -4.56 -6.66 18.54
CA CYS A 188 -3.96 -5.85 17.49
C CYS A 188 -4.73 -5.98 16.17
N LEU A 189 -5.26 -7.17 15.86
CA LEU A 189 -6.14 -7.36 14.71
C LEU A 189 -7.41 -6.49 14.81
N TRP A 190 -8.03 -6.38 15.99
CA TRP A 190 -9.22 -5.54 16.15
C TRP A 190 -8.94 -4.07 15.85
N GLU A 191 -7.81 -3.56 16.35
CA GLU A 191 -7.38 -2.19 16.08
C GLU A 191 -7.09 -1.98 14.59
N GLU A 192 -6.33 -2.88 13.97
CA GLU A 192 -6.02 -2.84 12.54
C GLU A 192 -7.29 -2.84 11.68
N GLN A 193 -8.23 -3.74 11.97
CA GLN A 193 -9.48 -3.85 11.22
C GLN A 193 -10.42 -2.67 11.48
N TRP A 194 -10.43 -2.12 12.69
CA TRP A 194 -11.19 -0.91 13.00
C TRP A 194 -10.67 0.29 12.18
N ILE A 195 -9.35 0.48 12.12
CA ILE A 195 -8.72 1.52 11.30
C ILE A 195 -9.03 1.30 9.81
N SER A 196 -8.94 0.05 9.33
CA SER A 196 -9.28 -0.31 7.95
C SER A 196 -10.74 0.03 7.61
N CYS A 197 -11.69 -0.31 8.49
CA CYS A 197 -13.09 0.05 8.32
C CYS A 197 -13.29 1.57 8.30
N ALA A 198 -12.61 2.31 9.18
CA ALA A 198 -12.68 3.78 9.22
C ALA A 198 -12.23 4.42 7.90
N ARG A 199 -11.14 3.89 7.30
CA ARG A 199 -10.67 4.31 5.97
C ARG A 199 -11.72 4.03 4.89
N GLN A 200 -12.31 2.83 4.87
CA GLN A 200 -13.35 2.48 3.90
C GLN A 200 -14.62 3.33 4.06
N LEU A 201 -14.92 3.76 5.28
CA LEU A 201 -16.03 4.66 5.60
C LEU A 201 -15.69 6.15 5.39
N SER A 202 -14.48 6.47 4.92
CA SER A 202 -13.99 7.85 4.73
C SER A 202 -14.05 8.72 6.00
N GLN A 203 -13.85 8.11 7.17
CA GLN A 203 -13.88 8.79 8.48
C GLN A 203 -12.53 9.44 8.81
N TRP A 204 -12.05 10.33 7.92
CA TRP A 204 -10.70 10.90 8.02
C TRP A 204 -10.51 11.79 9.25
N ASP A 205 -11.53 12.55 9.64
CA ASP A 205 -11.52 13.37 10.86
C ASP A 205 -11.26 12.50 12.11
N VAL A 206 -11.96 11.37 12.21
CA VAL A 206 -11.82 10.40 13.31
C VAL A 206 -10.41 9.80 13.33
N LEU A 207 -9.85 9.50 12.14
CA LEU A 207 -8.49 8.96 12.02
C LEU A 207 -7.43 10.00 12.40
N VAL A 208 -7.64 11.28 12.09
CA VAL A 208 -6.76 12.36 12.55
C VAL A 208 -6.78 12.45 14.07
N ASP A 209 -7.97 12.48 14.69
CA ASP A 209 -8.10 12.56 16.15
C ASP A 209 -7.46 11.36 16.85
N PHE A 210 -7.69 10.16 16.32
CA PHE A 210 -7.03 8.95 16.80
C PHE A 210 -5.50 9.07 16.66
N GLY A 211 -5.01 9.40 15.47
CA GLY A 211 -3.57 9.54 15.19
C GLY A 211 -2.88 10.55 16.11
N ARG A 212 -3.55 11.66 16.43
CA ARG A 212 -3.07 12.67 17.41
C ARG A 212 -3.01 12.12 18.83
N SER A 213 -4.01 11.33 19.23
CA SER A 213 -4.10 10.82 20.61
C SER A 213 -3.03 9.79 20.98
N VAL A 214 -2.55 9.03 19.99
CA VAL A 214 -1.56 7.95 20.19
C VAL A 214 -0.21 8.23 19.51
N ASP A 215 0.00 9.45 19.01
CA ASP A 215 1.17 9.84 18.22
C ASP A 215 1.48 8.88 17.05
N ASN A 216 0.43 8.40 16.35
CA ASN A 216 0.57 7.50 15.21
C ASN A 216 0.76 8.31 13.91
N TYR A 217 2.02 8.57 13.58
CA TYR A 217 2.39 9.37 12.41
C TYR A 217 2.03 8.73 11.06
N GLU A 218 1.93 7.40 10.96
CA GLU A 218 1.53 6.73 9.72
C GLU A 218 0.08 7.05 9.35
N ILE A 219 -0.81 7.03 10.35
CA ILE A 219 -2.22 7.39 10.16
C ILE A 219 -2.34 8.88 9.84
N LEU A 220 -1.59 9.74 10.55
CA LEU A 220 -1.62 11.18 10.33
C LEU A 220 -1.13 11.56 8.92
N LEU A 221 -0.07 10.93 8.42
CA LEU A 221 0.41 11.14 7.05
C LEU A 221 -0.61 10.70 6.00
N ASP A 222 -1.42 9.68 6.29
CA ASP A 222 -2.47 9.19 5.39
C ASP A 222 -3.72 10.08 5.44
N SER A 223 -4.05 10.68 6.58
CA SER A 223 -5.32 11.39 6.79
C SER A 223 -5.25 12.92 6.69
N LEU A 224 -4.16 13.57 7.08
CA LEU A 224 -4.10 15.04 7.20
C LEU A 224 -4.25 15.77 5.86
N TRP A 225 -3.64 15.26 4.79
CA TRP A 225 -3.80 15.86 3.46
C TRP A 225 -5.22 15.68 2.89
N LYS A 226 -5.97 14.68 3.38
CA LYS A 226 -7.35 14.42 2.98
C LYS A 226 -8.36 15.35 3.64
N VAL A 227 -8.02 15.88 4.82
CA VAL A 227 -8.78 16.92 5.53
C VAL A 227 -8.16 18.32 5.33
N SER A 228 -7.12 18.40 4.50
CA SER A 228 -6.39 19.63 4.15
C SER A 228 -5.77 20.38 5.36
N ASP A 229 -5.39 19.65 6.43
CA ASP A 229 -4.69 20.22 7.61
C ASP A 229 -3.17 20.17 7.42
N TRP A 230 -2.71 20.97 6.46
CA TRP A 230 -1.31 21.06 6.07
C TRP A 230 -0.42 21.73 7.13
N ALA A 231 -1.00 22.64 7.93
CA ALA A 231 -0.29 23.33 9.00
C ALA A 231 0.14 22.34 10.09
N TYR A 232 -0.77 21.50 10.56
CA TYR A 232 -0.45 20.47 11.54
C TYR A 232 0.56 19.46 10.99
N MET A 233 0.43 19.09 9.71
CA MET A 233 1.39 18.19 9.05
C MET A 233 2.82 18.77 9.08
N LYS A 234 2.98 20.07 8.76
CA LYS A 234 4.28 20.75 8.76
C LYS A 234 4.88 20.88 10.16
N GLU A 235 4.09 21.31 11.13
CA GLU A 235 4.58 21.70 12.45
C GLU A 235 4.79 20.51 13.39
N HIS A 236 3.95 19.46 13.26
CA HIS A 236 3.91 18.37 14.23
C HIS A 236 4.27 17.00 13.66
N VAL A 237 4.03 16.75 12.37
CA VAL A 237 4.27 15.43 11.77
C VAL A 237 5.65 15.33 11.15
N PHE A 238 5.99 16.13 10.12
CA PHE A 238 7.30 16.01 9.46
C PHE A 238 8.52 16.11 10.38
N PRO A 239 8.54 16.97 11.42
CA PRO A 239 9.71 17.06 12.31
C PRO A 239 9.89 15.85 13.24
N LYS A 240 8.82 15.08 13.49
CA LYS A 240 8.81 14.00 14.50
C LYS A 240 8.64 12.61 13.90
N ALA A 241 8.05 12.49 12.71
CA ALA A 241 7.74 11.21 12.09
C ALA A 241 9.02 10.43 11.76
N GLN A 242 9.18 9.27 12.40
CA GLN A 242 10.21 8.28 12.07
C GLN A 242 9.57 7.11 11.34
N VAL A 243 9.06 7.37 10.14
CA VAL A 243 8.37 6.37 9.31
C VAL A 243 9.32 5.76 8.28
N GLU A 244 9.03 4.53 7.87
CA GLU A 244 9.77 3.85 6.80
C GLU A 244 9.65 4.64 5.48
N GLU A 245 10.74 4.69 4.72
CA GLU A 245 10.74 5.33 3.41
C GLU A 245 9.93 4.49 2.42
N THR A 246 8.71 4.94 2.14
CA THR A 246 7.79 4.27 1.21
C THR A 246 7.35 5.22 0.11
N THR A 247 6.89 4.66 -1.01
CA THR A 247 6.30 5.44 -2.11
C THR A 247 5.16 6.34 -1.62
N LYS A 248 4.30 5.84 -0.72
CA LYS A 248 3.23 6.65 -0.09
C LYS A 248 3.78 7.85 0.68
N TYR A 249 4.85 7.67 1.45
CA TYR A 249 5.46 8.77 2.17
C TYR A 249 6.02 9.83 1.21
N ARG A 250 6.69 9.40 0.12
CA ARG A 250 7.18 10.32 -0.91
C ARG A 250 6.05 11.07 -1.62
N LEU A 251 4.92 10.40 -1.87
CA LEU A 251 3.72 11.04 -2.42
C LEU A 251 3.19 12.14 -1.50
N VAL A 252 3.05 11.89 -0.20
CA VAL A 252 2.61 12.92 0.77
C VAL A 252 3.57 14.11 0.84
N GLN A 253 4.88 13.85 0.80
CA GLN A 253 5.88 14.92 0.70
C GLN A 253 5.74 15.75 -0.58
N ALA A 254 5.47 15.10 -1.72
CA ALA A 254 5.26 15.78 -2.98
C ALA A 254 3.95 16.59 -3.01
N TYR A 255 2.86 16.04 -2.46
CA TYR A 255 1.60 16.77 -2.27
C TYR A 255 1.80 18.04 -1.45
N PHE A 256 2.52 17.92 -0.33
CA PHE A 256 2.84 19.05 0.52
C PHE A 256 3.69 20.11 -0.20
N ALA A 257 4.73 19.70 -0.93
CA ALA A 257 5.61 20.61 -1.67
C ALA A 257 4.84 21.40 -2.75
N LEU A 258 3.87 20.76 -3.42
CA LEU A 258 2.98 21.42 -4.37
C LEU A 258 1.99 22.37 -3.66
N HIS A 259 1.40 21.96 -2.55
CA HIS A 259 0.47 22.78 -1.78
C HIS A 259 1.13 24.06 -1.22
N GLU A 260 2.38 23.98 -0.72
CA GLU A 260 3.06 25.14 -0.13
C GLU A 260 3.26 26.28 -1.15
N GLY A 261 3.29 25.98 -2.45
CA GLY A 261 3.32 26.99 -3.52
C GLY A 261 4.58 27.85 -3.55
N ASN A 262 5.63 27.46 -2.82
CA ASN A 262 6.92 28.15 -2.81
C ASN A 262 7.57 28.13 -4.21
N THR A 263 8.47 29.08 -4.50
CA THR A 263 9.11 29.20 -5.83
C THR A 263 9.79 27.92 -6.31
N ASN A 264 10.21 27.05 -5.38
CA ASN A 264 10.91 25.80 -5.64
C ASN A 264 10.03 24.56 -5.38
N GLY A 265 8.75 24.73 -5.01
CA GLY A 265 7.87 23.62 -4.62
C GLY A 265 7.65 22.60 -5.74
N VAL A 266 7.63 23.05 -6.99
CA VAL A 266 7.53 22.18 -8.17
C VAL A 266 8.77 21.30 -8.34
N GLU A 267 9.97 21.88 -8.24
CA GLU A 267 11.23 21.14 -8.35
C GLU A 267 11.40 20.13 -7.21
N GLU A 268 11.01 20.52 -5.99
CA GLU A 268 11.01 19.61 -4.84
C GLU A 268 10.03 18.45 -5.06
N ALA A 269 8.80 18.73 -5.50
CA ALA A 269 7.81 17.70 -5.78
C ALA A 269 8.30 16.71 -6.85
N GLU A 270 8.90 17.18 -7.94
CA GLU A 270 9.50 16.33 -8.97
C GLU A 270 10.61 15.43 -8.41
N SER A 271 11.47 15.98 -7.56
CA SER A 271 12.52 15.21 -6.86
C SER A 271 11.94 14.11 -5.96
N LYS A 272 10.89 14.43 -5.19
CA LYS A 272 10.20 13.44 -4.34
C LYS A 272 9.50 12.37 -5.17
N VAL A 273 8.90 12.72 -6.29
CA VAL A 273 8.28 11.75 -7.21
C VAL A 273 9.35 10.80 -7.76
N GLY A 274 10.51 11.30 -8.19
CA GLY A 274 11.61 10.46 -8.67
C GLY A 274 12.02 9.41 -7.64
N GLN A 275 12.22 9.83 -6.38
CA GLN A 275 12.50 8.91 -5.27
C GLN A 275 11.34 7.91 -5.03
N GLY A 276 10.10 8.36 -5.17
CA GLY A 276 8.91 7.52 -5.04
C GLY A 276 8.83 6.43 -6.11
N VAL A 277 9.21 6.75 -7.36
CA VAL A 277 9.31 5.80 -8.47
C VAL A 277 10.38 4.74 -8.20
N ASP A 278 11.57 5.14 -7.74
CA ASP A 278 12.64 4.19 -7.40
C ASP A 278 12.20 3.20 -6.32
N LEU A 279 11.56 3.70 -5.24
CA LEU A 279 11.02 2.85 -4.18
C LEU A 279 9.92 1.91 -4.69
N ALA A 280 9.04 2.39 -5.57
CA ALA A 280 7.96 1.57 -6.15
C ALA A 280 8.52 0.45 -7.03
N LEU A 281 9.56 0.74 -7.83
CA LEU A 281 10.25 -0.25 -8.67
C LEU A 281 11.02 -1.28 -7.84
N GLN A 282 11.68 -0.84 -6.77
CA GLN A 282 12.34 -1.74 -5.82
C GLN A 282 11.32 -2.70 -5.17
N HIS A 283 10.18 -2.18 -4.72
CA HIS A 283 9.11 -3.02 -4.16
C HIS A 283 8.53 -3.96 -5.21
N TRP A 284 8.31 -3.49 -6.45
CA TRP A 284 7.84 -4.32 -7.55
C TRP A 284 8.76 -5.53 -7.81
N TRP A 285 10.08 -5.33 -7.74
CA TRP A 285 11.09 -6.38 -7.89
C TRP A 285 11.15 -7.36 -6.71
N GLN A 286 10.71 -6.94 -5.52
CA GLN A 286 10.65 -7.79 -4.34
C GLN A 286 9.42 -8.71 -4.34
N LEU A 287 8.38 -8.41 -5.12
CA LEU A 287 7.16 -9.22 -5.22
C LEU A 287 7.32 -10.46 -6.11
N PRO A 288 6.50 -11.51 -5.93
CA PRO A 288 6.55 -12.73 -6.74
C PRO A 288 6.20 -12.45 -8.20
N GLU A 289 6.91 -13.04 -9.17
CA GLU A 289 6.71 -12.78 -10.62
C GLU A 289 5.25 -12.95 -11.08
N MET A 290 4.53 -13.97 -10.62
CA MET A 290 3.20 -14.33 -11.14
C MET A 290 2.01 -13.70 -10.39
N SER A 291 2.23 -13.00 -9.27
CA SER A 291 1.11 -12.46 -8.47
C SER A 291 0.65 -11.09 -9.00
N ILE A 292 -0.55 -11.03 -9.57
CA ILE A 292 -1.18 -9.75 -9.98
C ILE A 292 -1.69 -8.99 -8.76
N GLN A 293 -2.33 -9.68 -7.80
CA GLN A 293 -2.99 -9.03 -6.65
C GLN A 293 -2.03 -8.27 -5.74
N SER A 294 -0.84 -8.81 -5.52
CA SER A 294 0.21 -8.13 -4.75
C SER A 294 0.71 -6.84 -5.41
N ARG A 295 0.55 -6.69 -6.73
CA ARG A 295 1.01 -5.54 -7.51
C ARG A 295 -0.06 -4.47 -7.70
N THR A 296 -1.34 -4.80 -7.53
CA THR A 296 -2.44 -3.84 -7.68
C THR A 296 -2.22 -2.55 -6.88
N PRO A 297 -1.80 -2.58 -5.59
CA PRO A 297 -1.54 -1.36 -4.83
C PRO A 297 -0.37 -0.52 -5.38
N LEU A 298 0.61 -1.14 -6.04
CA LEU A 298 1.72 -0.43 -6.68
C LEU A 298 1.28 0.24 -7.99
N LEU A 299 0.41 -0.41 -8.78
CA LEU A 299 -0.17 0.19 -9.98
C LEU A 299 -0.97 1.45 -9.66
N GLN A 300 -1.74 1.41 -8.58
CA GLN A 300 -2.49 2.57 -8.07
C GLN A 300 -1.53 3.70 -7.64
N GLN A 301 -0.43 3.38 -6.97
CA GLN A 301 0.59 4.35 -6.59
C GLN A 301 1.35 4.93 -7.78
N PHE A 302 1.62 4.14 -8.83
CA PHE A 302 2.22 4.65 -10.07
C PHE A 302 1.31 5.67 -10.74
N GLN A 303 -0.02 5.45 -10.76
CA GLN A 303 -0.95 6.46 -11.24
C GLN A 303 -0.86 7.75 -10.41
N GLN A 304 -0.83 7.64 -9.07
CA GLN A 304 -0.70 8.82 -8.20
C GLN A 304 0.60 9.60 -8.45
N LEU A 305 1.73 8.91 -8.63
CA LEU A 305 3.02 9.55 -8.93
C LEU A 305 2.95 10.35 -10.25
N VAL A 306 2.31 9.78 -11.27
CA VAL A 306 2.09 10.47 -12.55
C VAL A 306 1.16 11.67 -12.36
N GLU A 307 0.09 11.55 -11.58
CA GLU A 307 -0.83 12.66 -11.33
C GLU A 307 -0.20 13.80 -10.55
N VAL A 308 0.76 13.53 -9.64
CA VAL A 308 1.56 14.58 -8.99
C VAL A 308 2.42 15.33 -10.00
N GLN A 309 3.07 14.63 -10.92
CA GLN A 309 3.87 15.28 -11.99
C GLN A 309 3.01 16.12 -12.92
N GLU A 310 1.83 15.62 -13.28
CA GLU A 310 0.88 16.39 -14.09
C GLU A 310 0.33 17.60 -13.30
N SER A 311 0.11 17.47 -12.00
CA SER A 311 -0.31 18.57 -11.12
C SER A 311 0.74 19.68 -11.07
N ALA A 312 2.04 19.32 -11.00
CA ALA A 312 3.14 20.27 -11.12
C ALA A 312 3.09 21.06 -12.44
N ARG A 313 2.83 20.38 -13.57
CA ARG A 313 2.68 21.02 -14.88
C ARG A 313 1.48 21.96 -14.94
N VAL A 314 0.34 21.56 -14.37
CA VAL A 314 -0.85 22.41 -14.23
C VAL A 314 -0.50 23.71 -13.49
N MET A 315 0.22 23.62 -12.37
CA MET A 315 0.65 24.80 -11.61
C MET A 315 1.61 25.71 -12.40
N LEU A 316 2.53 25.12 -13.17
CA LEU A 316 3.44 25.87 -14.05
C LEU A 316 2.68 26.58 -15.17
N ASP A 317 1.71 25.92 -15.80
CA ASP A 317 0.91 26.47 -16.90
C ASP A 317 0.06 27.66 -16.40
N ILE A 318 -0.55 27.55 -15.21
CA ILE A 318 -1.25 28.67 -14.54
C ILE A 318 -0.31 29.87 -14.32
N LYS A 319 0.90 29.61 -13.80
CA LYS A 319 1.91 30.65 -13.53
C LYS A 319 2.44 31.31 -14.81
N ASN A 320 2.52 30.57 -15.91
CA ASN A 320 2.99 31.08 -17.19
C ASN A 320 1.89 31.87 -17.91
N GLY A 321 0.65 31.36 -17.94
CA GLY A 321 -0.50 32.04 -18.54
C GLY A 321 -0.84 33.36 -17.84
N SER A 322 -0.76 33.41 -16.50
CA SER A 322 -0.96 34.65 -15.73
C SER A 322 0.04 35.77 -16.10
N LYS A 323 1.28 35.43 -16.48
CA LYS A 323 2.27 36.41 -16.97
C LYS A 323 1.99 36.94 -18.37
N GLN A 324 1.26 36.19 -19.21
CA GLN A 324 0.92 36.63 -20.57
C GLN A 324 -0.23 37.65 -20.59
N LEU A 325 -1.09 37.64 -19.57
CA LEU A 325 -2.21 38.57 -19.42
C LEU A 325 -1.78 40.00 -19.05
N SER A 326 -0.56 40.20 -18.53
CA SER A 326 -0.08 41.52 -18.09
C SER A 326 0.56 42.37 -19.20
N GLY A 327 0.55 41.95 -20.48
CA GLY A 327 1.18 42.75 -21.54
C GLY A 327 0.86 42.45 -23.01
N GLY A 328 -0.11 41.58 -23.36
CA GLY A 328 -0.39 41.21 -24.76
C GLY A 328 -1.88 41.30 -25.17
N PRO A 329 -2.20 41.37 -26.48
CA PRO A 329 -3.58 41.48 -26.96
C PRO A 329 -4.40 40.22 -26.63
N VAL A 330 -5.70 40.43 -26.36
CA VAL A 330 -6.66 39.47 -25.80
C VAL A 330 -6.88 38.19 -26.66
N SER A 331 -6.37 38.14 -27.90
CA SER A 331 -6.53 36.99 -28.80
C SER A 331 -5.66 35.77 -28.46
N GLY A 332 -4.69 35.88 -27.54
CA GLY A 332 -3.76 34.78 -27.17
C GLY A 332 -4.20 33.90 -25.99
N VAL A 333 -5.26 34.28 -25.26
CA VAL A 333 -5.63 33.67 -23.97
C VAL A 333 -6.05 32.19 -24.09
N HIS A 334 -6.51 31.74 -25.26
CA HIS A 334 -6.88 30.34 -25.47
C HIS A 334 -5.68 29.40 -25.67
N ALA A 335 -4.54 29.89 -26.15
CA ALA A 335 -3.35 29.07 -26.40
C ALA A 335 -2.50 28.86 -25.14
N GLY A 336 -2.60 29.77 -24.15
CA GLY A 336 -1.75 29.76 -22.96
C GLY A 336 -2.12 28.77 -21.85
N TYR A 337 -3.18 27.98 -22.02
CA TYR A 337 -3.66 26.99 -21.03
C TYR A 337 -4.02 25.63 -21.66
N MET A 338 -3.42 25.30 -22.80
CA MET A 338 -3.75 24.08 -23.55
C MET A 338 -3.33 22.82 -22.78
N GLU A 339 -2.12 22.81 -22.23
CA GLU A 339 -1.59 21.66 -21.48
C GLU A 339 -2.44 21.38 -20.23
N LEU A 340 -2.83 22.43 -19.48
CA LEU A 340 -3.75 22.28 -18.36
C LEU A 340 -5.05 21.59 -18.79
N LYS A 341 -5.70 22.03 -19.86
CA LYS A 341 -6.97 21.46 -20.33
C LYS A 341 -6.82 20.00 -20.73
N ASP A 342 -5.77 19.68 -21.48
CA ASP A 342 -5.48 18.32 -21.93
C ASP A 342 -5.25 17.37 -20.73
N ILE A 343 -4.57 17.83 -19.69
CA ILE A 343 -4.39 17.07 -18.45
C ILE A 343 -5.73 16.81 -17.77
N LEU A 344 -6.60 17.83 -17.63
CA LEU A 344 -7.90 17.66 -16.98
C LEU A 344 -8.82 16.69 -17.76
N GLU A 345 -8.80 16.75 -19.10
CA GLU A 345 -9.50 15.79 -19.94
C GLU A 345 -8.95 14.37 -19.77
N THR A 346 -7.63 14.22 -19.73
CA THR A 346 -6.96 12.93 -19.48
C THR A 346 -7.36 12.36 -18.13
N TRP A 347 -7.43 13.19 -17.08
CA TRP A 347 -7.86 12.78 -15.75
C TRP A 347 -9.29 12.22 -15.74
N ARG A 348 -10.22 12.80 -16.51
CA ARG A 348 -11.60 12.27 -16.62
C ARG A 348 -11.64 10.85 -17.20
N LEU A 349 -10.70 10.51 -18.07
CA LEU A 349 -10.62 9.21 -18.73
C LEU A 349 -9.83 8.18 -17.91
N ARG A 350 -8.87 8.63 -17.11
CA ARG A 350 -8.01 7.76 -16.30
C ARG A 350 -8.58 7.62 -14.87
N THR A 351 -9.54 6.71 -14.70
CA THR A 351 -10.12 6.40 -13.40
C THR A 351 -9.84 4.96 -12.97
N PRO A 352 -9.90 4.64 -11.66
CA PRO A 352 -9.85 3.27 -11.17
C PRO A 352 -11.03 2.45 -11.70
N ASN A 353 -11.01 1.14 -11.46
CA ASN A 353 -12.12 0.27 -11.79
C ASN A 353 -13.24 0.40 -10.74
N GLU A 354 -14.46 0.09 -11.12
CA GLU A 354 -15.61 0.19 -10.20
C GLU A 354 -15.52 -0.78 -9.00
N TRP A 355 -14.76 -1.87 -9.15
CA TRP A 355 -14.49 -2.85 -8.11
C TRP A 355 -13.27 -2.52 -7.23
N ASP A 356 -12.49 -1.49 -7.58
CA ASP A 356 -11.42 -1.03 -6.69
C ASP A 356 -12.03 -0.45 -5.41
N ASN A 357 -11.33 -0.65 -4.29
CA ASN A 357 -11.77 -0.16 -2.98
C ASN A 357 -12.06 1.34 -3.00
N LEU A 358 -13.06 1.78 -2.22
CA LEU A 358 -13.41 3.20 -2.14
C LEU A 358 -12.22 4.07 -1.75
N THR A 359 -11.30 3.58 -0.94
CA THR A 359 -10.08 4.30 -0.55
C THR A 359 -9.22 4.70 -1.75
N VAL A 360 -9.15 3.89 -2.80
CA VAL A 360 -8.39 4.17 -4.03
C VAL A 360 -9.05 5.30 -4.81
N TRP A 361 -10.37 5.25 -4.94
CA TRP A 361 -11.18 6.31 -5.53
C TRP A 361 -11.05 7.61 -4.73
N TYR A 362 -11.13 7.53 -3.41
CA TYR A 362 -11.02 8.66 -2.51
C TYR A 362 -9.65 9.32 -2.64
N ASP A 363 -8.56 8.55 -2.55
CA ASP A 363 -7.21 9.09 -2.62
C ASP A 363 -6.99 9.87 -3.93
N LEU A 364 -7.42 9.29 -5.05
CA LEU A 364 -7.27 9.90 -6.37
C LEU A 364 -8.09 11.20 -6.49
N LEU A 365 -9.39 11.11 -6.20
CA LEU A 365 -10.32 12.22 -6.44
C LEU A 365 -10.15 13.35 -5.41
N GLN A 366 -9.71 13.03 -4.19
CA GLN A 366 -9.35 14.04 -3.21
C GLN A 366 -8.14 14.86 -3.65
N TRP A 367 -7.08 14.21 -4.15
CA TRP A 367 -5.93 14.95 -4.67
C TRP A 367 -6.31 15.83 -5.87
N ARG A 368 -7.12 15.30 -6.80
CA ARG A 368 -7.64 16.11 -7.91
C ARG A 368 -8.45 17.31 -7.43
N ASN A 369 -9.25 17.16 -6.38
CA ASN A 369 -10.02 18.27 -5.81
C ASN A 369 -9.11 19.38 -5.27
N GLU A 370 -7.97 19.06 -4.65
CA GLU A 370 -6.97 20.07 -4.24
C GLU A 370 -6.43 20.85 -5.45
N VAL A 371 -6.11 20.14 -6.53
CA VAL A 371 -5.65 20.77 -7.78
C VAL A 371 -6.75 21.61 -8.41
N TYR A 372 -7.99 21.14 -8.43
CA TYR A 372 -9.14 21.90 -8.93
C TYR A 372 -9.42 23.16 -8.11
N ASN A 373 -9.21 23.14 -6.79
CA ASN A 373 -9.28 24.35 -5.97
C ASN A 373 -8.25 25.38 -6.43
N THR A 374 -7.02 24.94 -6.72
CA THR A 374 -5.96 25.82 -7.24
C THR A 374 -6.35 26.40 -8.62
N VAL A 375 -6.96 25.60 -9.49
CA VAL A 375 -7.47 26.05 -10.80
C VAL A 375 -8.61 27.06 -10.63
N ILE A 376 -9.55 26.80 -9.72
CA ILE A 376 -10.67 27.71 -9.40
C ILE A 376 -10.13 29.06 -8.93
N ASP A 377 -9.19 29.04 -7.98
CA ASP A 377 -8.61 30.27 -7.42
C ASP A 377 -7.84 31.07 -8.48
N ALA A 378 -7.17 30.39 -9.41
CA ALA A 378 -6.46 31.03 -10.52
C ALA A 378 -7.38 31.71 -11.54
N PHE A 379 -8.58 31.15 -11.78
CA PHE A 379 -9.52 31.63 -12.80
C PHE A 379 -10.77 32.34 -12.25
N LYS A 380 -10.84 32.60 -10.95
CA LYS A 380 -11.99 33.26 -10.32
C LYS A 380 -12.35 34.62 -10.94
N ASP A 381 -11.34 35.39 -11.36
CA ASP A 381 -11.51 36.74 -11.93
C ASP A 381 -11.80 36.73 -13.44
N PHE A 382 -11.82 35.56 -14.07
CA PHE A 382 -12.07 35.40 -15.51
C PHE A 382 -13.55 35.36 -15.88
N GLY A 383 -14.47 35.39 -14.91
CA GLY A 383 -15.91 35.36 -15.17
C GLY A 383 -16.40 36.30 -16.28
N PRO A 384 -16.02 37.60 -16.30
CA PRO A 384 -16.49 38.53 -17.34
C PRO A 384 -15.74 38.40 -18.68
N THR A 385 -14.48 37.95 -18.69
CA THR A 385 -13.61 37.95 -19.87
C THR A 385 -13.56 36.60 -20.57
N ASN A 386 -13.63 35.51 -19.82
CA ASN A 386 -13.63 34.14 -20.32
C ASN A 386 -14.41 33.21 -19.37
N PRO A 387 -15.73 33.13 -19.51
CA PRO A 387 -16.58 32.26 -18.69
C PRO A 387 -16.18 30.79 -18.74
N GLN A 388 -15.67 30.30 -19.89
CA GLN A 388 -15.28 28.90 -20.03
C GLN A 388 -14.11 28.53 -19.11
N LEU A 389 -13.09 29.41 -19.01
CA LEU A 389 -11.98 29.20 -18.08
C LEU A 389 -12.41 29.36 -16.63
N HIS A 390 -13.28 30.34 -16.35
CA HIS A 390 -13.80 30.53 -14.99
C HIS A 390 -14.52 29.27 -14.48
N HIS A 391 -15.36 28.64 -15.31
CA HIS A 391 -16.13 27.46 -14.93
C HIS A 391 -15.34 26.15 -14.95
N LEU A 392 -14.16 26.09 -15.58
CA LEU A 392 -13.41 24.85 -15.78
C LEU A 392 -13.18 24.05 -14.49
N GLY A 393 -12.54 24.67 -13.49
CA GLY A 393 -12.24 23.99 -12.22
C GLY A 393 -13.49 23.60 -11.43
N TYR A 394 -14.57 24.41 -11.50
CA TYR A 394 -15.84 24.09 -10.86
C TYR A 394 -16.49 22.84 -11.48
N ARG A 395 -16.48 22.70 -12.82
CA ARG A 395 -17.01 21.53 -13.52
C ARG A 395 -16.29 20.25 -13.14
N ASP A 396 -14.97 20.30 -13.16
CA ASP A 396 -14.14 19.13 -12.88
C ASP A 396 -14.24 18.68 -11.43
N LYS A 397 -14.28 19.63 -10.48
CA LYS A 397 -14.55 19.34 -9.07
C LYS A 397 -15.94 18.75 -8.87
N ALA A 398 -16.97 19.33 -9.47
CA ALA A 398 -18.33 18.80 -9.40
C ALA A 398 -18.43 17.36 -9.95
N TRP A 399 -17.77 17.10 -11.09
CA TRP A 399 -17.69 15.76 -11.67
C TRP A 399 -16.99 14.77 -10.74
N SER A 400 -15.85 15.16 -10.15
CA SER A 400 -15.07 14.37 -9.20
C SER A 400 -15.89 13.96 -7.98
N VAL A 401 -16.57 14.92 -7.34
CA VAL A 401 -17.43 14.68 -6.18
C VAL A 401 -18.61 13.77 -6.53
N ASN A 402 -19.29 14.04 -7.66
CA ASN A 402 -20.37 13.19 -8.15
C ASN A 402 -19.92 11.76 -8.42
N LYS A 403 -18.75 11.59 -9.05
CA LYS A 403 -18.21 10.28 -9.37
C LYS A 403 -17.86 9.50 -8.10
N LEU A 404 -17.23 10.13 -7.11
CA LEU A 404 -16.91 9.50 -5.83
C LEU A 404 -18.17 9.07 -5.08
N ALA A 405 -19.16 9.96 -4.99
CA ALA A 405 -20.46 9.65 -4.38
C ALA A 405 -21.18 8.50 -5.10
N HIS A 406 -21.15 8.50 -6.43
CA HIS A 406 -21.73 7.43 -7.23
C HIS A 406 -21.08 6.07 -6.95
N ILE A 407 -19.75 6.01 -6.84
CA ILE A 407 -19.02 4.78 -6.50
C ILE A 407 -19.34 4.33 -5.08
N ALA A 408 -19.32 5.23 -4.10
CA ALA A 408 -19.72 4.92 -2.72
C ALA A 408 -21.13 4.29 -2.67
N ARG A 409 -22.10 4.86 -3.41
CA ARG A 409 -23.46 4.31 -3.54
C ARG A 409 -23.46 2.93 -4.21
N LYS A 410 -22.68 2.72 -5.29
CA LYS A 410 -22.58 1.42 -5.97
C LYS A 410 -22.01 0.34 -5.05
N GLN A 411 -21.11 0.70 -4.15
CA GLN A 411 -20.52 -0.20 -3.16
C GLN A 411 -21.37 -0.36 -1.88
N GLY A 412 -22.58 0.21 -1.84
CA GLY A 412 -23.52 0.08 -0.70
C GLY A 412 -23.27 1.04 0.46
N LEU A 413 -22.40 2.04 0.29
CA LEU A 413 -22.01 3.01 1.31
C LEU A 413 -22.84 4.30 1.18
N HIS A 414 -24.13 4.18 1.50
CA HIS A 414 -25.10 5.28 1.33
C HIS A 414 -24.79 6.49 2.20
N ASP A 415 -24.43 6.28 3.47
CA ASP A 415 -24.11 7.40 4.38
C ASP A 415 -22.85 8.15 3.94
N VAL A 416 -21.86 7.41 3.43
CA VAL A 416 -20.63 7.98 2.86
C VAL A 416 -20.95 8.79 1.60
N CYS A 417 -21.80 8.26 0.71
CA CYS A 417 -22.29 8.97 -0.46
C CYS A 417 -22.94 10.32 -0.09
N VAL A 418 -23.83 10.34 0.91
CA VAL A 418 -24.47 11.59 1.37
C VAL A 418 -23.43 12.55 1.94
N THR A 419 -22.51 12.05 2.76
CA THR A 419 -21.44 12.85 3.38
C THR A 419 -20.53 13.50 2.33
N ILE A 420 -20.17 12.77 1.27
CA ILE A 420 -19.37 13.28 0.14
C ILE A 420 -20.09 14.46 -0.53
N LEU A 421 -21.37 14.31 -0.85
CA LEU A 421 -22.17 15.35 -1.52
C LEU A 421 -22.39 16.57 -0.63
N ASP A 422 -22.46 16.40 0.68
CA ASP A 422 -22.64 17.50 1.63
C ASP A 422 -21.33 18.29 1.82
N LYS A 423 -20.20 17.59 2.02
CA LYS A 423 -18.94 18.21 2.43
C LYS A 423 -18.04 18.65 1.28
N MET A 424 -17.99 17.93 0.16
CA MET A 424 -16.88 18.09 -0.81
C MET A 424 -17.12 19.11 -1.93
N TYR A 425 -18.36 19.57 -2.16
CA TYR A 425 -18.62 20.59 -3.19
C TYR A 425 -17.97 21.93 -2.86
N GLY A 426 -18.11 22.39 -1.61
CA GLY A 426 -17.48 23.62 -1.09
C GLY A 426 -17.91 24.93 -1.78
N HIS A 427 -18.75 24.90 -2.81
CA HIS A 427 -19.19 26.08 -3.57
C HIS A 427 -20.68 26.00 -3.89
N SER A 428 -21.35 27.15 -3.86
CA SER A 428 -22.79 27.30 -4.19
C SER A 428 -23.05 27.49 -5.68
N THR A 429 -22.01 27.63 -6.50
CA THR A 429 -22.11 27.73 -7.96
C THR A 429 -22.51 26.39 -8.55
N MET A 430 -23.83 26.18 -8.67
CA MET A 430 -24.41 25.03 -9.37
C MET A 430 -24.32 25.27 -10.87
N GLU A 431 -23.49 24.49 -11.56
CA GLU A 431 -23.61 24.35 -13.01
C GLU A 431 -24.44 23.11 -13.35
N VAL A 432 -25.32 23.27 -14.35
CA VAL A 432 -26.06 22.16 -14.94
C VAL A 432 -25.07 21.36 -15.80
N GLN A 433 -24.74 20.14 -15.37
CA GLN A 433 -24.02 19.15 -16.18
C GLN A 433 -25.00 18.28 -16.97
#